data_AF-A0A170WV57-F1
#
_entry.id   AF-A0A170WV57-F1
#
_cell.length_a   1.000
_cell.length_b   1.000
_cell.length_c   1.000
_cell.angle_alpha   90.00
_cell.angle_beta   90.00
_cell.angle_gamma   90.00
#
_symmetry.space_group_name_H-M   'P 1'
#
loop_
_entity.id
_entity.type
_entity.pdbx_description
1 polymer ?
#
loop_
_entity_poly.entity_id
_entity_poly.type
_entity_poly.pdbx_seq_one_letter_code
_entity_poly.pdbx_strand_id
1 'polypeptide(L)'
;FKLNNYVQMMERYKQLLTYIKSAVTRNHSEKSINSILDYISTSKNMELLQNFYETTLDALKDAKNDRLWFKTNIKLGKLYYDQEDFNKLSKILKQLHQSCKTDDGEDDLKKGTQLLEIYALEIQMYTTQKNNKKLKALYEQSLHIKSAIPHPLIMGVIRECGGKMHLREGEF
;
A
#
# COMPACT_ATOMS: atom_id res chain seq x y z
N PHE A 1 2.34 16.42 -18.53
CA PHE A 1 1.37 16.84 -17.49
C PHE A 1 0.73 18.20 -17.76
N LYS A 2 1.47 19.33 -17.75
CA LYS A 2 0.89 20.68 -18.01
C LYS A 2 0.21 20.85 -19.39
N LEU A 3 0.58 20.02 -20.36
CA LEU A 3 0.04 20.05 -21.73
C LEU A 3 -1.18 19.12 -21.94
N ASN A 4 -1.72 18.50 -20.88
CA ASN A 4 -2.80 17.49 -20.94
C ASN A 4 -2.57 16.28 -21.87
N ASN A 5 -1.35 16.12 -22.40
CA ASN A 5 -0.99 14.99 -23.25
C ASN A 5 -0.56 13.79 -22.40
N TYR A 6 -1.57 13.08 -21.89
CA TYR A 6 -1.41 11.96 -20.96
C TYR A 6 -0.86 10.70 -21.62
N VAL A 7 -1.23 10.45 -22.89
CA VAL A 7 -0.79 9.27 -23.66
C VAL A 7 0.71 9.32 -23.90
N GLN A 8 1.23 10.43 -24.44
CA GLN A 8 2.67 10.58 -24.65
C GLN A 8 3.44 10.59 -23.32
N MET A 9 2.85 11.11 -22.24
CA MET A 9 3.48 11.08 -20.92
C MET A 9 3.66 9.64 -20.42
N MET A 10 2.65 8.78 -20.58
CA MET A 10 2.74 7.36 -20.24
C MET A 10 3.77 6.62 -21.10
N GLU A 11 3.85 6.92 -22.39
CA GLU A 11 4.83 6.32 -23.29
C GLU A 11 6.26 6.68 -22.88
N ARG A 12 6.53 7.96 -22.60
CA ARG A 12 7.82 8.42 -22.08
C ARG A 12 8.14 7.83 -20.72
N TYR A 13 7.14 7.66 -19.86
CA TYR A 13 7.32 7.02 -18.57
C TYR A 13 7.71 5.55 -18.70
N LYS A 14 7.04 4.79 -19.57
CA LYS A 14 7.43 3.41 -19.89
C LYS A 14 8.85 3.32 -20.43
N GLN A 15 9.25 4.24 -21.32
CA GLN A 15 10.63 4.33 -21.79
C GLN A 15 11.60 4.58 -20.62
N LEU A 16 11.29 5.52 -19.72
CA LEU A 16 12.11 5.79 -18.53
C LEU A 16 12.28 4.55 -17.63
N LEU A 17 11.21 3.78 -17.41
CA LEU A 17 11.26 2.54 -16.62
C LEU A 17 12.20 1.49 -17.22
N THR A 18 12.42 1.47 -18.54
CA THR A 18 13.41 0.56 -19.14
C THR A 18 14.85 0.92 -18.76
N TYR A 19 15.19 2.21 -18.68
CA TYR A 19 16.52 2.67 -18.29
C TYR A 19 16.82 2.43 -16.80
N ILE A 20 15.79 2.40 -15.96
CA ILE A 20 15.91 2.10 -14.53
C ILE A 20 16.47 0.69 -14.27
N LYS A 21 16.29 -0.24 -15.20
CA LYS A 21 16.77 -1.62 -15.08
C LYS A 21 18.29 -1.76 -15.28
N SER A 22 18.91 -0.90 -16.09
CA SER A 22 20.28 -1.14 -16.60
C SER A 22 21.24 0.04 -16.45
N ALA A 23 20.75 1.28 -16.49
CA ALA A 23 21.61 2.45 -16.67
C ALA A 23 21.93 3.21 -15.38
N VAL A 24 21.19 2.97 -14.28
CA VAL A 24 21.26 3.81 -13.08
C VAL A 24 21.23 3.00 -11.80
N THR A 25 21.82 3.55 -10.73
CA THR A 25 21.83 2.91 -9.41
C THR A 25 20.41 2.83 -8.83
N ARG A 26 20.15 1.77 -8.06
CA ARG A 26 18.84 1.53 -7.41
C ARG A 26 18.33 2.75 -6.62
N ASN A 27 19.21 3.43 -5.89
CA ASN A 27 18.87 4.62 -5.11
C ASN A 27 18.45 5.81 -5.99
N HIS A 28 19.09 6.02 -7.14
CA HIS A 28 18.71 7.08 -8.06
C HIS A 28 17.36 6.77 -8.70
N SER A 29 17.17 5.53 -9.15
CA SER A 29 15.90 5.04 -9.70
C SER A 29 14.75 5.21 -8.70
N GLU A 30 14.96 4.89 -7.42
CA GLU A 30 13.98 5.11 -6.36
C GLU A 30 13.59 6.58 -6.20
N LYS A 31 14.58 7.50 -6.17
CA LYS A 31 14.31 8.93 -6.07
C LYS A 31 13.52 9.44 -7.27
N SER A 32 13.93 9.08 -8.48
CA SER A 32 13.24 9.50 -9.71
C SER A 32 11.80 9.00 -9.77
N ILE A 33 11.57 7.72 -9.45
CA ILE A 33 10.21 7.16 -9.42
C ILE A 33 9.36 7.87 -8.36
N ASN A 34 9.87 8.05 -7.14
CA ASN A 34 9.11 8.74 -6.08
C ASN A 34 8.72 10.16 -6.48
N SER A 35 9.66 10.95 -7.02
CA SER A 35 9.36 12.31 -7.48
C SER A 35 8.29 12.35 -8.57
N ILE A 36 8.30 11.39 -9.50
CA ILE A 36 7.29 11.29 -10.56
C ILE A 36 5.94 10.88 -9.97
N LEU A 37 5.90 9.88 -9.10
CA LEU A 37 4.67 9.43 -8.43
C LEU A 37 4.07 10.53 -7.56
N ASP A 38 4.89 11.26 -6.80
CA ASP A 38 4.43 12.37 -5.98
C ASP A 38 3.86 13.50 -6.84
N TYR A 39 4.49 13.81 -7.98
CA TYR A 39 3.96 14.79 -8.92
C TYR A 39 2.62 14.35 -9.53
N ILE A 40 2.51 13.09 -9.94
CA ILE A 40 1.27 12.56 -10.55
C ILE A 40 0.17 12.36 -9.51
N SER A 41 0.50 12.11 -8.24
CA SER A 41 -0.46 12.02 -7.15
C SER A 41 -1.26 13.33 -6.92
N THR A 42 -0.77 14.47 -7.43
CA THR A 42 -1.52 15.74 -7.43
C THR A 42 -2.58 15.82 -8.53
N SER A 43 -2.59 14.87 -9.47
CA SER A 43 -3.56 14.79 -10.54
C SER A 43 -4.92 14.33 -10.04
N LYS A 44 -5.98 14.92 -10.60
CA LYS A 44 -7.36 14.46 -10.38
C LYS A 44 -7.78 13.31 -11.31
N ASN A 45 -6.95 12.97 -12.30
CA ASN A 45 -7.27 11.90 -13.24
C ASN A 45 -6.93 10.53 -12.62
N MET A 46 -7.96 9.88 -12.10
CA MET A 46 -7.81 8.64 -11.35
C MET A 46 -7.40 7.45 -12.23
N GLU A 47 -7.92 7.37 -13.46
CA GLU A 47 -7.53 6.32 -14.42
C GLU A 47 -6.05 6.44 -14.80
N LEU A 48 -5.58 7.66 -15.00
CA LEU A 48 -4.17 7.91 -15.25
C LEU A 48 -3.32 7.50 -14.06
N LEU A 49 -3.72 7.89 -12.85
CA LEU A 49 -2.99 7.57 -11.63
C LEU A 49 -2.90 6.05 -11.40
N GLN A 50 -4.00 5.32 -11.64
CA GLN A 50 -4.01 3.85 -11.61
C GLN A 50 -3.03 3.27 -12.63
N ASN A 51 -3.09 3.71 -13.90
CA ASN A 51 -2.19 3.24 -14.96
C ASN A 51 -0.71 3.49 -14.64
N PHE A 52 -0.39 4.65 -14.04
CA PHE A 52 0.97 4.95 -13.59
C PHE A 52 1.40 3.96 -12.52
N TYR A 53 0.63 3.81 -11.43
CA TYR A 53 0.99 2.91 -10.34
C TYR A 53 1.14 1.46 -10.80
N GLU A 54 0.22 0.93 -11.61
CA GLU A 54 0.31 -0.44 -12.15
C GLU A 54 1.56 -0.64 -13.01
N THR A 55 1.82 0.29 -13.94
CA THR A 55 3.02 0.23 -14.80
C THR A 55 4.31 0.33 -13.98
N THR A 56 4.32 1.17 -12.94
CA THR A 56 5.46 1.29 -12.02
C THR A 56 5.67 -0.01 -11.23
N LEU A 57 4.60 -0.62 -10.73
CA LEU A 57 4.68 -1.85 -9.93
C LEU A 57 5.25 -3.01 -10.74
N ASP A 58 4.86 -3.15 -12.00
CA ASP A 58 5.42 -4.17 -12.89
C ASP A 58 6.93 -3.98 -13.10
N ALA A 59 7.35 -2.74 -13.36
CA ALA A 59 8.78 -2.43 -13.51
C ALA A 59 9.57 -2.63 -12.19
N LEU A 60 8.98 -2.32 -11.04
CA LEU A 60 9.61 -2.51 -9.73
C LEU A 60 9.72 -3.99 -9.33
N LYS A 61 8.75 -4.81 -9.73
CA LYS A 61 8.76 -6.26 -9.53
C LYS A 61 9.92 -6.89 -10.30
N ASP A 62 10.10 -6.49 -11.56
CA ASP A 62 11.24 -6.93 -12.38
C ASP A 62 12.59 -6.45 -11.81
N ALA A 63 12.63 -5.23 -11.28
CA ALA A 63 13.83 -4.64 -10.69
C ALA A 63 14.17 -5.19 -9.27
N LYS A 64 13.38 -6.16 -8.75
CA LYS A 64 13.50 -6.71 -7.38
C LYS A 64 13.60 -5.62 -6.31
N ASN A 65 12.79 -4.57 -6.46
CA ASN A 65 12.79 -3.45 -5.52
C ASN A 65 11.66 -3.52 -4.50
N ASP A 66 11.76 -4.48 -3.58
CA ASP A 66 10.69 -4.79 -2.61
C ASP A 66 10.27 -3.60 -1.75
N ARG A 67 11.23 -2.75 -1.33
CA ARG A 67 10.94 -1.59 -0.47
C ARG A 67 10.05 -0.57 -1.18
N LEU A 68 10.40 -0.18 -2.41
CA LEU A 68 9.62 0.79 -3.17
C LEU A 68 8.34 0.15 -3.70
N TRP A 69 8.40 -1.11 -4.10
CA TRP A 69 7.22 -1.88 -4.52
C TRP A 69 6.15 -1.92 -3.42
N PHE A 70 6.55 -2.17 -2.17
CA PHE A 70 5.64 -2.16 -1.02
C PHE A 70 4.97 -0.79 -0.83
N LYS A 71 5.76 0.29 -0.78
CA LYS A 71 5.24 1.66 -0.62
C LYS A 71 4.28 2.06 -1.74
N THR A 72 4.61 1.69 -2.97
CA THR A 72 3.76 1.98 -4.14
C THR A 72 2.45 1.20 -4.07
N ASN A 73 2.47 -0.06 -3.65
CA ASN A 73 1.25 -0.85 -3.43
C ASN A 73 0.35 -0.27 -2.34
N ILE A 74 0.92 0.21 -1.22
CA ILE A 74 0.14 0.89 -0.16
C ILE A 74 -0.52 2.15 -0.72
N LYS A 75 0.18 2.95 -1.52
CA LYS A 75 -0.39 4.15 -2.18
C LYS A 75 -1.53 3.77 -3.14
N LEU A 76 -1.34 2.73 -3.96
CA LEU A 76 -2.38 2.24 -4.87
C LEU A 76 -3.58 1.64 -4.11
N GLY A 77 -3.34 0.95 -3.00
CA GLY A 77 -4.40 0.43 -2.13
C GLY A 77 -5.24 1.55 -1.52
N LYS A 78 -4.62 2.64 -1.04
CA LYS A 78 -5.35 3.84 -0.57
C LYS A 78 -6.20 4.46 -1.67
N LEU A 79 -5.68 4.52 -2.90
CA LEU A 79 -6.44 5.00 -4.06
C LEU A 79 -7.68 4.13 -4.31
N TYR A 80 -7.55 2.80 -4.29
CA TYR A 80 -8.71 1.92 -4.45
C TYR A 80 -9.71 2.02 -3.29
N TYR A 81 -9.21 2.25 -2.07
CA TYR A 81 -10.07 2.55 -0.93
C TYR A 81 -10.87 3.84 -1.15
N ASP A 82 -10.23 4.92 -1.62
CA ASP A 82 -10.88 6.19 -1.91
C ASP A 82 -11.90 6.09 -3.07
N GLN A 83 -11.72 5.13 -3.98
CA GLN A 83 -12.68 4.80 -5.06
C GLN A 83 -13.77 3.81 -4.64
N GLU A 84 -13.76 3.31 -3.40
CA GLU A 84 -14.62 2.22 -2.91
C GLU A 84 -14.51 0.91 -3.71
N ASP A 85 -13.42 0.71 -4.47
CA ASP A 85 -13.13 -0.54 -5.21
C ASP A 85 -12.46 -1.57 -4.29
N PHE A 86 -13.27 -2.17 -3.42
CA PHE A 86 -12.80 -3.16 -2.45
C PHE A 86 -12.30 -4.46 -3.10
N ASN A 87 -12.74 -4.77 -4.32
CA ASN A 87 -12.34 -5.98 -5.03
C ASN A 87 -10.87 -5.90 -5.45
N LYS A 88 -10.46 -4.77 -6.04
CA LYS A 88 -9.05 -4.54 -6.38
C LYS A 88 -8.20 -4.34 -5.13
N LEU A 89 -8.71 -3.62 -4.13
CA LEU A 89 -8.01 -3.45 -2.85
C LEU A 89 -7.68 -4.80 -2.18
N SER A 90 -8.64 -5.73 -2.13
CA SER A 90 -8.41 -7.07 -1.57
C SER A 90 -7.31 -7.85 -2.31
N LYS A 91 -7.19 -7.69 -3.63
CA LYS A 91 -6.10 -8.31 -4.40
C LYS A 91 -4.73 -7.74 -4.01
N ILE A 92 -4.62 -6.42 -3.85
CA ILE A 92 -3.38 -5.76 -3.41
C ILE A 92 -3.01 -6.18 -1.99
N LEU A 93 -3.97 -6.19 -1.08
CA LEU A 93 -3.74 -6.59 0.31
C LEU A 93 -3.21 -8.03 0.41
N LYS A 94 -3.74 -8.96 -0.39
CA LYS A 94 -3.22 -10.34 -0.47
C LYS A 94 -1.76 -10.38 -0.95
N GLN A 95 -1.40 -9.57 -1.96
CA GLN A 95 -0.03 -9.50 -2.45
C GLN A 95 0.92 -8.88 -1.40
N LEU A 96 0.47 -7.85 -0.70
CA LEU A 96 1.22 -7.22 0.39
C LEU A 96 1.43 -8.21 1.55
N HIS A 97 0.39 -8.91 1.96
CA HIS A 97 0.47 -9.98 2.97
C HIS A 97 1.47 -11.06 2.56
N GLN A 98 1.41 -11.53 1.31
CA GLN A 98 2.37 -12.51 0.81
C GLN A 98 3.82 -12.00 0.85
N SER A 99 4.04 -10.69 0.65
CA SER A 99 5.37 -10.08 0.73
C SER A 99 5.91 -9.94 2.17
N CYS A 100 5.02 -9.99 3.16
CA CYS A 100 5.34 -9.93 4.58
C CYS A 100 5.47 -11.31 5.24
N LYS A 101 5.10 -12.39 4.55
CA LYS A 101 5.34 -13.76 5.01
C LYS A 101 6.78 -14.20 4.76
N THR A 102 7.36 -14.95 5.69
CA THR A 102 8.63 -15.65 5.50
C THR A 102 8.44 -16.89 4.62
N ASP A 103 9.56 -17.49 4.18
CA ASP A 103 9.55 -18.74 3.40
C ASP A 103 8.88 -19.91 4.16
N ASP A 104 8.83 -19.82 5.49
CA ASP A 104 8.14 -20.78 6.37
C ASP A 104 6.62 -20.51 6.51
N GLY A 105 6.11 -19.44 5.88
CA GLY A 105 4.69 -19.08 5.88
C GLY A 105 4.23 -18.30 7.13
N GLU A 106 5.13 -18.02 8.07
CA GLU A 106 4.86 -17.17 9.25
C GLU A 106 5.09 -15.69 8.96
N ASP A 107 4.49 -14.81 9.77
CA ASP A 107 4.64 -13.37 9.64
C ASP A 107 6.08 -12.95 10.00
N ASP A 108 6.77 -12.25 9.10
CA ASP A 108 8.11 -11.75 9.37
C ASP A 108 8.06 -10.64 10.41
N LEU A 109 8.41 -10.97 11.65
CA LEU A 109 8.49 -10.02 12.77
C LEU A 109 9.44 -8.84 12.48
N LYS A 110 10.42 -8.99 11.57
CA LYS A 110 11.28 -7.87 11.14
C LYS A 110 10.54 -6.87 10.26
N LYS A 111 9.43 -7.27 9.64
CA LYS A 111 8.53 -6.44 8.84
C LYS A 111 7.27 -6.02 9.62
N GLY A 112 7.27 -6.13 10.95
CA GLY A 112 6.11 -5.79 11.78
C GLY A 112 5.52 -4.39 11.52
N THR A 113 6.35 -3.37 11.24
CA THR A 113 5.85 -2.03 10.88
C THR A 113 5.10 -2.02 9.55
N GLN A 114 5.57 -2.77 8.55
CA GLN A 114 4.89 -2.92 7.27
C GLN A 114 3.58 -3.71 7.43
N LEU A 115 3.59 -4.75 8.25
CA LEU A 115 2.40 -5.54 8.51
C LEU A 115 1.30 -4.72 9.21
N LEU A 116 1.68 -3.84 10.16
CA LEU A 116 0.76 -2.89 10.77
C LEU A 116 0.19 -1.86 9.77
N GLU A 117 0.96 -1.45 8.76
CA GLU A 117 0.45 -0.62 7.66
C GLU A 117 -0.64 -1.35 6.85
N ILE A 118 -0.44 -2.64 6.56
CA ILE A 118 -1.42 -3.48 5.86
C ILE A 118 -2.68 -3.59 6.71
N TYR A 119 -2.54 -3.99 7.99
CA TYR A 119 -3.68 -4.15 8.89
C TYR A 119 -4.47 -2.86 9.07
N ALA A 120 -3.82 -1.70 9.16
CA ALA A 120 -4.54 -0.43 9.22
C ALA A 120 -5.40 -0.17 7.97
N LEU A 121 -4.89 -0.49 6.77
CA LEU A 121 -5.65 -0.36 5.53
C LEU A 121 -6.81 -1.37 5.44
N GLU A 122 -6.60 -2.61 5.90
CA GLU A 122 -7.67 -3.62 6.00
C GLU A 122 -8.75 -3.22 6.99
N ILE A 123 -8.36 -2.67 8.14
CA ILE A 123 -9.28 -2.16 9.15
C ILE A 123 -10.12 -1.02 8.56
N GLN A 124 -9.52 -0.08 7.82
CA GLN A 124 -10.27 0.97 7.14
C GLN A 124 -11.28 0.38 6.15
N MET A 125 -10.84 -0.55 5.30
CA MET A 125 -11.71 -1.24 4.34
C MET A 125 -12.90 -1.94 5.02
N TYR A 126 -12.65 -2.76 6.04
CA TYR A 126 -13.70 -3.51 6.72
C TYR A 126 -14.58 -2.64 7.61
N THR A 127 -14.08 -1.50 8.08
CA THR A 127 -14.88 -0.48 8.78
C THR A 127 -15.95 0.09 7.86
N THR A 128 -15.58 0.44 6.62
CA THR A 128 -16.52 0.93 5.60
C THR A 128 -17.52 -0.17 5.19
N GLN A 129 -17.07 -1.43 5.08
CA GLN A 129 -17.95 -2.58 4.83
C GLN A 129 -18.80 -3.02 6.04
N LYS A 130 -18.60 -2.40 7.22
CA LYS A 130 -19.25 -2.76 8.49
C LYS A 130 -19.07 -4.24 8.89
N ASN A 131 -17.93 -4.84 8.53
CA ASN A 131 -17.64 -6.26 8.82
C ASN A 131 -16.94 -6.44 10.18
N ASN A 132 -17.71 -6.45 11.26
CA ASN A 132 -17.19 -6.46 12.62
C ASN A 132 -16.41 -7.74 12.99
N LYS A 133 -16.79 -8.89 12.44
CA LYS A 133 -16.11 -10.17 12.73
C LYS A 133 -14.66 -10.15 12.28
N LYS A 134 -14.41 -9.62 11.08
CA LYS A 134 -13.05 -9.49 10.54
C LYS A 134 -12.25 -8.40 11.22
N LEU A 135 -12.88 -7.29 11.61
CA LEU A 135 -12.23 -6.22 12.37
C LEU A 135 -11.67 -6.72 13.69
N LYS A 136 -12.42 -7.56 14.42
CA LYS A 136 -11.95 -8.17 15.67
C LYS A 136 -10.71 -9.02 15.47
N ALA A 137 -10.75 -9.93 14.49
CA ALA A 137 -9.61 -10.79 14.16
C ALA A 137 -8.35 -9.98 13.79
N LEU A 138 -8.51 -8.92 12.97
CA LEU A 138 -7.40 -8.05 12.58
C LEU A 138 -6.84 -7.24 13.75
N TYR A 139 -7.71 -6.75 14.64
CA TYR A 139 -7.27 -6.04 15.83
C TYR A 139 -6.46 -6.96 16.75
N GLU A 140 -6.96 -8.16 17.04
CA GLU A 140 -6.23 -9.16 17.83
C GLU A 140 -4.87 -9.50 17.20
N GLN A 141 -4.82 -9.74 15.89
CA GLN A 141 -3.57 -9.97 15.15
C GLN A 141 -2.61 -8.78 15.26
N SER A 142 -3.10 -7.55 15.19
CA SER A 142 -2.26 -6.36 15.32
C SER A 142 -1.61 -6.23 16.71
N LEU A 143 -2.28 -6.69 17.78
CA LEU A 143 -1.76 -6.67 19.15
C LEU A 143 -0.60 -7.66 19.36
N HIS A 144 -0.48 -8.68 18.51
CA HIS A 144 0.62 -9.65 18.59
C HIS A 144 1.94 -9.03 18.12
N ILE A 145 1.89 -7.97 17.31
CA ILE A 145 3.06 -7.25 16.81
C ILE A 145 3.54 -6.23 17.85
N LYS A 146 4.36 -6.67 18.81
CA LYS A 146 4.88 -5.83 19.90
C LYS A 146 6.23 -5.14 19.60
N SER A 147 7.00 -5.65 18.65
CA SER A 147 8.37 -5.19 18.35
C SER A 147 8.44 -4.09 17.30
N ALA A 148 7.32 -3.71 16.69
CA ALA A 148 7.28 -2.72 15.61
C ALA A 148 7.11 -1.29 16.14
N ILE A 149 7.73 -0.34 15.44
CA ILE A 149 7.53 1.10 15.67
C ILE A 149 6.73 1.64 14.48
N PRO A 150 5.39 1.58 14.51
CA PRO A 150 4.55 2.14 13.46
C PRO A 150 4.44 3.66 13.58
N HIS A 151 4.04 4.30 12.49
CA HIS A 151 3.71 5.72 12.50
C HIS A 151 2.51 6.00 13.42
N PRO A 152 2.50 7.10 14.21
CA PRO A 152 1.41 7.40 15.15
C PRO A 152 0.00 7.36 14.54
N LEU A 153 -0.12 7.78 13.27
CA LEU A 153 -1.38 7.73 12.53
C LEU A 153 -1.92 6.31 12.33
N ILE A 154 -1.04 5.34 12.01
CA ILE A 154 -1.41 3.92 11.81
C ILE A 154 -1.90 3.34 13.13
N MET A 155 -1.16 3.61 14.21
CA MET A 155 -1.55 3.20 15.55
C MET A 155 -2.90 3.81 15.96
N GLY A 156 -3.15 5.07 15.57
CA GLY A 156 -4.43 5.74 15.78
C GLY A 156 -5.60 4.98 15.17
N VAL A 157 -5.50 4.58 13.90
CA VAL A 157 -6.53 3.80 13.19
C VAL A 157 -6.81 2.46 13.89
N ILE A 158 -5.75 1.75 14.28
CA ILE A 158 -5.87 0.44 14.94
C ILE A 158 -6.55 0.60 16.31
N ARG A 159 -6.11 1.58 17.12
CA ARG A 159 -6.68 1.84 18.45
C ARG A 159 -8.12 2.35 18.38
N GLU A 160 -8.45 3.18 17.40
CA GLU A 160 -9.81 3.64 17.17
C GLU A 160 -10.74 2.45 16.86
N CYS A 161 -10.29 1.52 16.02
CA CYS A 161 -11.02 0.28 15.74
C CYS A 161 -11.21 -0.55 17.01
N GLY A 162 -10.15 -0.76 17.80
CA GLY A 162 -10.20 -1.48 19.07
C GLY A 162 -11.19 -0.85 20.06
N GLY A 163 -11.15 0.46 20.25
CA GLY A 163 -12.07 1.18 21.13
C GLY A 163 -13.54 1.06 20.69
N LYS A 164 -13.82 1.22 19.39
CA LYS A 164 -15.17 1.03 18.83
C LYS A 164 -15.68 -0.40 18.98
N MET A 165 -14.79 -1.37 18.92
CA MET A 165 -15.11 -2.79 19.11
C MET A 165 -15.48 -3.08 20.57
N HIS A 166 -14.61 -2.72 21.53
CA HIS A 166 -14.85 -2.95 22.96
C HIS A 166 -16.14 -2.25 23.45
N LEU A 167 -16.40 -1.03 23.00
CA LEU A 167 -17.65 -0.32 23.29
C LEU A 167 -18.90 -1.06 22.80
N ARG A 168 -18.80 -1.83 21.72
CA ARG A 168 -19.92 -2.64 21.20
C ARG A 168 -20.07 -3.97 21.93
N GLU A 169 -18.99 -4.52 22.45
CA GLU A 169 -18.97 -5.78 23.20
C GLU A 169 -19.31 -5.59 24.69
N GLY A 170 -19.31 -4.33 25.17
CA GLY A 170 -19.62 -4.01 26.57
C GLY A 170 -18.50 -4.39 27.54
N GLU A 171 -17.32 -4.71 27.01
CA GLU A 171 -16.10 -4.93 27.78
C GLU A 171 -15.44 -3.57 28.00
N PHE A 172 -15.52 -3.05 29.23
CA PHE A 172 -14.93 -1.77 29.65
C PHE A 172 -13.58 -1.96 30.32
#